data_AF-A0A932I766-F1
#
_entry.id   AF-A0A932I766-F1
#
_cell.length_a   1.000
_cell.length_b   1.000
_cell.length_c   1.000
_cell.angle_alpha   90.00
_cell.angle_beta   90.00
_cell.angle_gamma   90.00
#
_symmetry.space_group_name_H-M   'P 1'
#
loop_
_entity.id
_entity.type
_entity.pdbx_description
1 polymer ?
#
loop_
_entity_poly.entity_id
_entity_poly.type
_entity_poly.pdbx_seq_one_letter_code
_entity_poly.pdbx_strand_id
1 'polypeptide(L)'
;MKKIISFVLLLSLSVSATAQSGRIRISFVGFDCYRETWDDILQSDGKGDEVYFNFGFNLAGRNGNTKLTYEKRTNVYGDATGPFSNRISVGSCVDLFGGARGGIKAGDNYRCNDIIGEYDMADGDILTVFPTAWEYDPIADNRNAFTSTMSGFYNSLNQKIGPFMLGFNVLTGNLGAVVFQGTTMGLQKLIRAGGDQGELGKPGTRPIGMEKLGDFTPKFLALNTPNLGTIANSNMGFGQGVIAVNYDEAAVGNLRDHGNYTILIKVEFFPSPAANPAPPPPAPRNGSTPPPPPPPAPRNGYTPPPPPPVTGNNNAAGNYRKASRPEINTGNSIAGKWTGTYGNGAGNTPNFYCFQLNTNGSMQLLDPNGNTIASGNYTFVNNQLTGHYTYNGSGTFSVSAILDATGTLNGTWGSGSNVQGGGKWIMTKK
;
A
#
# COMPACT_ATOMS: atom_id res chain seq x y z
N MET A 1 20.89 12.69 47.28
CA MET A 1 20.92 13.04 45.85
C MET A 1 21.89 12.13 45.06
N LYS A 2 21.62 10.82 44.90
CA LYS A 2 22.49 9.88 44.15
C LYS A 2 21.76 8.69 43.49
N LYS A 3 20.48 8.82 43.09
CA LYS A 3 19.69 7.69 42.53
C LYS A 3 18.91 7.98 41.24
N ILE A 4 19.19 9.09 40.54
CA ILE A 4 18.40 9.51 39.35
C ILE A 4 19.19 9.42 38.01
N ILE A 5 20.46 9.00 38.02
CA ILE A 5 21.27 8.97 36.78
C ILE A 5 21.24 7.62 36.04
N SER A 6 20.79 6.53 36.67
CA SER A 6 20.84 5.19 36.06
C SER A 6 19.63 4.79 35.19
N PHE A 7 18.64 5.67 35.00
CA PHE A 7 17.45 5.35 34.18
C PHE A 7 17.44 6.02 32.79
N VAL A 8 18.40 6.91 32.50
CA VAL A 8 18.56 7.55 31.18
C VAL A 8 19.57 6.78 30.30
N LEU A 9 20.24 5.77 30.86
CA LEU A 9 21.07 4.82 30.13
C LEU A 9 20.31 3.53 29.81
N LEU A 10 18.99 3.60 29.60
CA LEU A 10 18.28 2.54 28.89
C LEU A 10 18.63 2.70 27.41
N LEU A 11 19.84 2.25 27.11
CA LEU A 11 20.31 1.71 25.85
C LEU A 11 19.27 1.87 24.74
N SER A 12 19.35 3.00 24.04
CA SER A 12 19.02 3.03 22.63
C SER A 12 19.98 2.04 21.96
N LEU A 13 19.71 0.74 22.10
CA LEU A 13 20.03 -0.26 21.12
C LEU A 13 19.20 0.13 19.90
N SER A 14 19.61 1.21 19.25
CA SER A 14 19.36 1.44 17.85
C SER A 14 19.99 0.23 17.22
N VAL A 15 19.18 -0.81 17.00
CA VAL A 15 19.52 -1.87 16.09
C VAL A 15 19.64 -1.13 14.78
N SER A 16 20.87 -0.68 14.47
CA SER A 16 21.19 -0.17 13.16
C SER A 16 20.83 -1.30 12.24
N ALA A 17 19.69 -1.16 11.55
CA ALA A 17 19.30 -2.10 10.52
C ALA A 17 20.49 -2.16 9.57
N THR A 18 21.25 -3.23 9.66
CA THR A 18 22.44 -3.39 8.83
C THR A 18 21.95 -3.36 7.40
N ALA A 19 22.56 -2.50 6.59
CA ALA A 19 22.35 -2.46 5.16
C ALA A 19 22.26 -3.89 4.61
N GLN A 20 21.09 -4.29 4.16
CA GLN A 20 20.82 -5.67 3.76
C GLN A 20 20.47 -5.66 2.29
N SER A 21 21.26 -6.34 1.47
CA SER A 21 20.87 -6.73 0.11
C SER A 21 20.34 -8.16 0.15
N GLY A 22 19.59 -8.56 -0.87
CA GLY A 22 19.10 -9.94 -0.96
C GLY A 22 18.20 -10.16 -2.15
N ARG A 23 17.82 -11.42 -2.34
CA ARG A 23 16.81 -11.80 -3.32
C ARG A 23 15.44 -11.79 -2.67
N ILE A 24 14.49 -11.16 -3.33
CA ILE A 24 13.08 -11.25 -2.97
C ILE A 24 12.36 -12.15 -3.98
N ARG A 25 11.42 -12.95 -3.48
CA ARG A 25 10.45 -13.69 -4.30
C ARG A 25 9.05 -13.27 -3.89
N ILE A 26 8.24 -12.95 -4.90
CA ILE A 26 6.84 -12.62 -4.76
C ILE A 26 6.02 -13.73 -5.42
N SER A 27 5.09 -14.30 -4.65
CA SER A 27 4.18 -15.33 -5.14
C SER A 27 2.73 -14.89 -4.97
N PHE A 28 1.92 -15.15 -6.00
CA PHE A 28 0.47 -15.14 -5.85
C PHE A 28 0.07 -16.43 -5.15
N VAL A 29 -0.54 -16.32 -3.97
CA VAL A 29 -0.93 -17.50 -3.18
C VAL A 29 -2.43 -17.74 -3.15
N GLY A 30 -3.17 -16.94 -3.91
CA GLY A 30 -4.61 -17.11 -4.14
C GLY A 30 -5.42 -15.90 -3.75
N PHE A 31 -6.73 -16.11 -3.59
CA PHE A 31 -7.67 -15.04 -3.29
C PHE A 31 -8.87 -15.54 -2.48
N ASP A 32 -9.54 -14.60 -1.84
CA ASP A 32 -10.84 -14.80 -1.21
C ASP A 32 -11.88 -13.93 -1.93
N CYS A 33 -13.00 -14.54 -2.31
CA CYS A 33 -14.17 -13.86 -2.83
C CYS A 33 -15.20 -13.73 -1.70
N TYR A 34 -15.42 -12.52 -1.20
CA TYR A 34 -16.48 -12.24 -0.24
C TYR A 34 -17.79 -11.91 -0.95
N ARG A 35 -17.68 -11.37 -2.17
CA ARG A 35 -18.78 -11.06 -3.06
C ARG A 35 -18.26 -11.04 -4.49
N GLU A 36 -18.89 -11.81 -5.35
CA GLU A 36 -18.63 -11.81 -6.79
C GLU A 36 -19.06 -10.49 -7.45
N THR A 37 -18.48 -10.16 -8.59
CA THR A 37 -19.03 -9.09 -9.43
C THR A 37 -20.38 -9.51 -10.00
N TRP A 38 -21.11 -8.56 -10.59
CA TRP A 38 -22.37 -8.90 -11.25
C TRP A 38 -22.08 -9.49 -12.63
N ASP A 39 -22.22 -10.80 -12.69
CA ASP A 39 -22.24 -11.59 -13.91
C ASP A 39 -23.47 -11.24 -14.78
N ASP A 40 -23.34 -11.41 -16.09
CA ASP A 40 -24.42 -11.16 -17.03
C ASP A 40 -25.58 -12.18 -16.83
N ILE A 41 -26.83 -11.76 -17.07
CA ILE A 41 -28.00 -12.60 -16.79
C ILE A 41 -28.02 -13.92 -17.59
N LEU A 42 -27.27 -13.98 -18.70
CA LEU A 42 -27.17 -15.14 -19.58
C LEU A 42 -25.91 -15.98 -19.30
N GLN A 43 -24.99 -15.52 -18.44
CA GLN A 43 -23.76 -16.24 -18.09
C GLN A 43 -22.98 -16.65 -19.34
N SER A 44 -22.85 -15.70 -20.27
CA SER A 44 -22.47 -15.98 -21.65
C SER A 44 -21.00 -16.36 -21.80
N ASP A 45 -20.18 -15.95 -20.84
CA ASP A 45 -18.75 -16.21 -20.76
C ASP A 45 -18.37 -17.23 -19.70
N GLY A 46 -19.31 -17.80 -18.95
CA GLY A 46 -19.02 -18.80 -17.93
C GLY A 46 -20.09 -18.77 -16.86
N LYS A 47 -20.12 -19.79 -16.00
CA LYS A 47 -21.06 -19.79 -14.87
C LYS A 47 -20.49 -18.89 -13.80
N GLY A 48 -21.25 -17.93 -13.27
CA GLY A 48 -20.77 -17.10 -12.16
C GLY A 48 -19.59 -16.24 -12.58
N ASP A 49 -18.81 -15.77 -11.62
CA ASP A 49 -17.76 -14.79 -11.92
C ASP A 49 -16.46 -15.47 -12.41
N GLU A 50 -15.82 -14.82 -13.37
CA GLU A 50 -14.50 -15.11 -13.88
C GLU A 50 -13.55 -13.96 -13.58
N VAL A 51 -12.44 -14.26 -12.91
CA VAL A 51 -11.45 -13.23 -12.60
C VAL A 51 -10.07 -13.61 -13.11
N TYR A 52 -9.27 -12.59 -13.43
CA TYR A 52 -7.83 -12.75 -13.51
C TYR A 52 -7.14 -11.71 -12.64
N PHE A 53 -5.86 -11.94 -12.36
CA PHE A 53 -5.05 -11.04 -11.58
C PHE A 53 -3.92 -10.49 -12.43
N ASN A 54 -3.67 -9.20 -12.26
CA ASN A 54 -2.56 -8.51 -12.88
C ASN A 54 -1.66 -7.91 -11.81
N PHE A 55 -0.37 -8.14 -11.95
CA PHE A 55 0.66 -7.71 -11.01
C PHE A 55 1.64 -6.79 -11.73
N GLY A 56 1.51 -5.50 -11.48
CA GLY A 56 2.53 -4.52 -11.88
C GLY A 56 3.68 -4.53 -10.88
N PHE A 57 4.91 -4.50 -11.36
CA PHE A 57 6.11 -4.42 -10.55
C PHE A 57 6.93 -3.22 -10.99
N ASN A 58 7.41 -2.46 -10.02
CA ASN A 58 8.41 -1.45 -10.27
C ASN A 58 9.50 -1.50 -9.19
N LEU A 59 10.72 -1.80 -9.64
CA LEU A 59 11.92 -1.76 -8.83
C LEU A 59 12.62 -0.42 -9.06
N ALA A 60 12.79 0.35 -7.99
CA ALA A 60 13.49 1.61 -7.98
C ALA A 60 14.71 1.57 -7.08
N GLY A 61 15.71 2.38 -7.41
CA GLY A 61 16.84 2.63 -6.50
C GLY A 61 16.44 3.48 -5.30
N ARG A 62 17.36 3.61 -4.35
CA ARG A 62 17.19 4.45 -3.14
C ARG A 62 16.73 5.89 -3.42
N ASN A 63 17.11 6.44 -4.57
CA ASN A 63 16.74 7.79 -4.99
C ASN A 63 15.37 7.87 -5.68
N GLY A 64 14.63 6.76 -5.77
CA GLY A 64 13.35 6.68 -6.47
C GLY A 64 13.47 6.55 -7.99
N ASN A 65 14.67 6.44 -8.56
CA ASN A 65 14.82 6.20 -10.00
C ASN A 65 14.42 4.75 -10.33
N THR A 66 13.48 4.59 -11.25
CA THR A 66 13.08 3.29 -11.79
C THR A 66 14.27 2.57 -12.41
N LYS A 67 14.54 1.34 -11.96
CA LYS A 67 15.51 0.40 -12.55
C LYS A 67 14.84 -0.60 -13.49
N LEU A 68 13.67 -1.08 -13.09
CA LEU A 68 12.92 -2.11 -13.81
C LEU A 68 11.42 -1.90 -13.62
N THR A 69 10.67 -2.08 -14.70
CA THR A 69 9.21 -2.24 -14.67
C THR A 69 8.88 -3.57 -15.30
N TYR A 70 7.98 -4.33 -14.69
CA TYR A 70 7.52 -5.62 -15.18
C TYR A 70 6.03 -5.78 -14.89
N GLU A 71 5.32 -6.56 -15.69
CA GLU A 71 3.90 -6.84 -15.48
C GLU A 71 3.66 -8.34 -15.70
N LYS A 72 2.91 -8.97 -14.80
CA LYS A 72 2.52 -10.36 -14.89
C LYS A 72 1.02 -10.50 -14.75
N ARG A 73 0.40 -11.10 -15.76
CA ARG A 73 -0.99 -11.54 -15.73
C ARG A 73 -1.07 -13.04 -15.43
N THR A 74 -2.05 -13.45 -14.65
CA THR A 74 -2.42 -14.86 -14.45
C THR A 74 -3.27 -15.39 -15.60
N ASN A 75 -3.56 -16.69 -15.56
CA ASN A 75 -4.70 -17.23 -16.30
C ASN A 75 -6.02 -16.69 -15.69
N VAL A 76 -7.12 -16.89 -16.41
CA VAL A 76 -8.47 -16.64 -15.88
C VAL A 76 -8.85 -17.79 -14.94
N TYR A 77 -9.43 -17.44 -13.80
CA TYR A 77 -9.96 -18.30 -12.77
C TYR A 77 -11.48 -18.19 -12.81
N GLY A 78 -12.19 -19.30 -13.02
CA GLY A 78 -13.65 -19.35 -12.98
C GLY A 78 -14.16 -20.65 -13.59
N ASP A 79 -15.21 -20.60 -14.43
CA ASP A 79 -15.67 -21.80 -15.11
C ASP A 79 -14.68 -22.26 -16.19
N ALA A 80 -14.26 -23.53 -16.13
CA ALA A 80 -13.36 -24.13 -17.10
C ALA A 80 -14.03 -25.24 -17.92
N THR A 81 -15.36 -25.24 -18.02
CA THR A 81 -16.10 -26.25 -18.78
C THR A 81 -16.28 -25.87 -20.25
N GLY A 82 -16.38 -26.89 -21.12
CA GLY A 82 -16.65 -26.73 -22.56
C GLY A 82 -15.68 -25.77 -23.27
N PRO A 83 -16.16 -24.66 -23.87
CA PRO A 83 -15.32 -23.71 -24.61
C PRO A 83 -14.30 -22.98 -23.72
N PHE A 84 -14.44 -23.02 -22.39
CA PHE A 84 -13.59 -22.32 -21.42
C PHE A 84 -12.50 -23.22 -20.81
N SER A 85 -12.21 -24.37 -21.42
CA SER A 85 -11.24 -25.37 -20.92
C SER A 85 -9.80 -24.88 -20.76
N ASN A 86 -9.46 -23.68 -21.24
CA ASN A 86 -8.16 -23.03 -21.04
C ASN A 86 -8.07 -22.24 -19.72
N ARG A 87 -9.16 -22.13 -18.94
CA ARG A 87 -9.19 -21.45 -17.65
C ARG A 87 -8.77 -22.39 -16.51
N ILE A 88 -8.43 -21.80 -15.36
CA ILE A 88 -8.24 -22.56 -14.11
C ILE A 88 -9.61 -22.69 -13.46
N SER A 89 -10.11 -23.93 -13.36
CA SER A 89 -11.38 -24.22 -12.71
C SER A 89 -11.31 -23.87 -11.23
N VAL A 90 -12.12 -22.89 -10.82
CA VAL A 90 -12.29 -22.50 -9.41
C VAL A 90 -13.73 -22.18 -9.09
N GLY A 91 -14.01 -22.07 -7.80
CA GLY A 91 -15.29 -21.63 -7.28
C GLY A 91 -16.35 -22.72 -7.19
N SER A 92 -17.48 -22.36 -6.61
CA SER A 92 -18.57 -23.26 -6.24
C SER A 92 -19.86 -23.03 -7.03
N CYS A 93 -19.84 -22.18 -8.06
CA CYS A 93 -20.98 -22.03 -8.95
C CYS A 93 -21.31 -23.38 -9.62
N VAL A 94 -22.60 -23.64 -9.77
CA VAL A 94 -23.14 -24.83 -10.43
C VAL A 94 -24.09 -24.35 -11.52
N ASP A 95 -24.19 -25.13 -12.60
CA ASP A 95 -25.17 -24.87 -13.65
C ASP A 95 -26.62 -25.04 -13.13
N LEU A 96 -27.58 -24.70 -13.99
CA LEU A 96 -29.03 -24.79 -13.71
C LEU A 96 -29.47 -26.22 -13.29
N PHE A 97 -28.71 -27.25 -13.64
CA PHE A 97 -29.01 -28.65 -13.35
C PHE A 97 -28.19 -29.22 -12.18
N GLY A 98 -27.42 -28.37 -11.47
CA GLY A 98 -26.57 -28.79 -10.36
C GLY A 98 -25.36 -29.63 -10.78
N GLY A 99 -24.93 -29.50 -12.04
CA GLY A 99 -23.85 -30.28 -12.66
C GLY A 99 -22.44 -29.86 -12.26
N ALA A 100 -21.57 -29.66 -13.27
CA ALA A 100 -20.14 -29.44 -13.04
C ALA A 100 -19.88 -28.11 -12.33
N ARG A 101 -19.13 -28.18 -11.22
CA ARG A 101 -18.69 -26.99 -10.46
C ARG A 101 -17.66 -26.19 -11.25
N GLY A 102 -17.77 -24.88 -11.17
CA GLY A 102 -16.86 -23.92 -11.80
C GLY A 102 -17.55 -22.57 -11.87
N GLY A 103 -16.80 -21.50 -11.65
CA GLY A 103 -17.34 -20.17 -11.47
C GLY A 103 -17.31 -19.69 -10.04
N ILE A 104 -16.95 -18.44 -9.84
CA ILE A 104 -16.73 -17.86 -8.52
C ILE A 104 -18.04 -17.31 -7.95
N LYS A 105 -18.27 -17.57 -6.65
CA LYS A 105 -19.35 -17.02 -5.82
C LYS A 105 -18.81 -16.50 -4.50
N ALA A 106 -19.61 -15.66 -3.84
CA ALA A 106 -19.39 -15.23 -2.47
C ALA A 106 -19.11 -16.41 -1.53
N GLY A 107 -18.02 -16.31 -0.77
CA GLY A 107 -17.52 -17.33 0.14
C GLY A 107 -16.46 -18.25 -0.47
N ASP A 108 -16.29 -18.24 -1.80
CA ASP A 108 -15.25 -19.01 -2.44
C ASP A 108 -13.86 -18.48 -2.11
N ASN A 109 -12.92 -19.41 -2.04
CA ASN A 109 -11.51 -19.12 -1.89
C ASN A 109 -10.69 -20.04 -2.78
N TYR A 110 -9.57 -19.52 -3.25
CA TYR A 110 -8.59 -20.26 -4.02
C TYR A 110 -7.22 -20.09 -3.40
N ARG A 111 -6.41 -21.15 -3.43
CA ARG A 111 -5.04 -21.15 -2.91
C ARG A 111 -4.10 -21.77 -3.93
N CYS A 112 -2.98 -21.10 -4.18
CA CYS A 112 -1.90 -21.58 -5.04
C CYS A 112 -0.55 -21.13 -4.49
N ASN A 113 0.51 -21.27 -5.27
CA ASN A 113 1.82 -20.73 -4.94
C ASN A 113 2.58 -20.38 -6.22
N ASP A 114 1.96 -19.54 -7.04
CA ASP A 114 2.48 -19.17 -8.36
C ASP A 114 3.50 -18.05 -8.19
N ILE A 115 4.76 -18.30 -8.57
CA ILE A 115 5.80 -17.27 -8.54
C ILE A 115 5.50 -16.24 -9.64
N ILE A 116 5.28 -15.00 -9.23
CA ILE A 116 4.93 -13.88 -10.13
C ILE A 116 6.07 -12.88 -10.32
N GLY A 117 7.11 -12.92 -9.48
CA GLY A 117 8.31 -12.13 -9.65
C GLY A 117 9.45 -12.54 -8.71
N GLU A 118 10.69 -12.43 -9.20
CA GLU A 118 11.91 -12.60 -8.42
C GLU A 118 12.88 -11.46 -8.78
N TYR A 119 13.45 -10.81 -7.75
CA TYR A 119 14.32 -9.66 -7.95
C TYR A 119 15.51 -9.70 -6.98
N ASP A 120 16.68 -9.32 -7.47
CA ASP A 120 17.82 -9.02 -6.60
C ASP A 120 17.73 -7.54 -6.19
N MET A 121 17.63 -7.27 -4.89
CA MET A 121 17.49 -5.94 -4.33
C MET A 121 18.77 -5.51 -3.61
N ALA A 122 19.30 -4.34 -3.97
CA ALA A 122 20.39 -3.72 -3.23
C ALA A 122 19.87 -3.04 -1.95
N ASP A 123 20.80 -2.67 -1.06
CA ASP A 123 20.44 -1.94 0.16
C ASP A 123 19.74 -0.61 -0.15
N GLY A 124 18.53 -0.44 0.37
CA GLY A 124 17.69 0.74 0.16
C GLY A 124 16.98 0.80 -1.19
N ASP A 125 17.04 -0.27 -2.00
CA ASP A 125 16.13 -0.40 -3.14
C ASP A 125 14.68 -0.52 -2.66
N ILE A 126 13.75 -0.08 -3.51
CA ILE A 126 12.33 -0.09 -3.25
C ILE A 126 11.66 -0.88 -4.36
N LEU A 127 10.93 -1.94 -3.98
CA LEU A 127 10.05 -2.68 -4.87
C LEU A 127 8.61 -2.28 -4.56
N THR A 128 7.90 -1.78 -5.56
CA THR A 128 6.46 -1.60 -5.49
C THR A 128 5.74 -2.68 -6.29
N VAL A 129 4.67 -3.23 -5.71
CA VAL A 129 3.83 -4.27 -6.33
C VAL A 129 2.40 -3.75 -6.39
N PHE A 130 1.79 -3.77 -7.58
CA PHE A 130 0.44 -3.30 -7.87
C PHE A 130 -0.44 -4.49 -8.22
N PRO A 131 -0.94 -5.24 -7.22
CA PRO A 131 -1.86 -6.32 -7.48
C PRO A 131 -3.23 -5.76 -7.80
N THR A 132 -3.84 -6.24 -8.87
CA THR A 132 -5.19 -5.84 -9.27
C THR A 132 -5.97 -7.08 -9.67
N ALA A 133 -7.19 -7.20 -9.13
CA ALA A 133 -8.15 -8.21 -9.56
C ALA A 133 -8.99 -7.61 -10.68
N TRP A 134 -9.35 -8.42 -11.66
CA TRP A 134 -10.10 -8.01 -12.84
C TRP A 134 -11.23 -9.00 -13.07
N GLU A 135 -12.44 -8.47 -13.23
CA GLU A 135 -13.53 -9.21 -13.87
C GLU A 135 -13.15 -9.45 -15.32
N TYR A 136 -13.32 -10.69 -15.77
CA TYR A 136 -13.06 -11.11 -17.13
C TYR A 136 -14.38 -11.18 -17.88
N ASP A 137 -14.57 -10.28 -18.84
CA ASP A 137 -15.64 -10.38 -19.82
C ASP A 137 -15.01 -10.23 -21.21
N PRO A 138 -15.16 -11.22 -22.11
CA PRO A 138 -14.52 -11.24 -23.42
C PRO A 138 -15.07 -10.20 -24.41
N ILE A 139 -16.20 -9.55 -24.12
CA ILE A 139 -16.88 -8.65 -25.06
C ILE A 139 -16.15 -7.31 -25.18
N ALA A 140 -15.53 -6.81 -24.11
CA ALA A 140 -14.79 -5.54 -24.12
C ALA A 140 -13.54 -5.59 -23.21
N ASP A 141 -12.36 -5.26 -23.74
CA ASP A 141 -11.10 -5.21 -22.98
C ASP A 141 -10.61 -3.76 -22.80
N ASN A 142 -10.95 -3.14 -21.66
CA ASN A 142 -10.52 -1.77 -21.32
C ASN A 142 -9.09 -1.70 -20.71
N ARG A 143 -8.35 -2.81 -20.70
CA ARG A 143 -7.03 -2.92 -20.07
C ARG A 143 -5.97 -1.99 -20.66
N ASN A 144 -5.97 -1.75 -21.97
CA ASN A 144 -4.91 -0.94 -22.59
C ASN A 144 -4.85 0.49 -22.04
N ALA A 145 -6.01 1.11 -21.80
CA ALA A 145 -6.10 2.44 -21.20
C ALA A 145 -5.60 2.43 -19.75
N PHE A 146 -5.96 1.39 -19.00
CA PHE A 146 -5.49 1.17 -17.63
C PHE A 146 -3.97 1.03 -17.56
N THR A 147 -3.38 0.11 -18.35
CA THR A 147 -1.93 -0.17 -18.35
C THR A 147 -1.11 1.06 -18.74
N SER A 148 -1.57 1.82 -19.74
CA SER A 148 -0.92 3.08 -20.13
C SER A 148 -0.88 4.09 -18.98
N THR A 149 -2.01 4.24 -18.26
CA THR A 149 -2.13 5.14 -17.12
C THR A 149 -1.25 4.69 -15.94
N MET A 150 -1.21 3.38 -15.66
CA MET A 150 -0.36 2.81 -14.60
C MET A 150 1.14 2.98 -14.88
N SER A 151 1.58 2.91 -16.14
CA SER A 151 2.98 3.14 -16.49
C SER A 151 3.45 4.56 -16.11
N GLY A 152 2.64 5.58 -16.37
CA GLY A 152 2.92 6.96 -15.95
C GLY A 152 2.88 7.14 -14.42
N PHE A 153 2.02 6.36 -13.77
CA PHE A 153 1.87 6.36 -12.31
C PHE A 153 3.12 5.85 -11.59
N TYR A 154 3.78 4.81 -12.08
CA TYR A 154 4.94 4.20 -11.42
C TYR A 154 6.07 5.20 -11.14
N ASN A 155 6.42 6.02 -12.14
CA ASN A 155 7.48 7.01 -11.98
C ASN A 155 7.12 8.09 -10.94
N SER A 156 5.87 8.57 -10.96
CA SER A 156 5.38 9.55 -9.98
C SER A 156 5.35 8.97 -8.56
N LEU A 157 4.96 7.70 -8.43
CA LEU A 157 4.91 7.04 -7.14
C LEU A 157 6.30 6.90 -6.52
N ASN A 158 7.29 6.42 -7.28
CA ASN A 158 8.63 6.16 -6.75
C ASN A 158 9.28 7.40 -6.13
N GLN A 159 9.10 8.55 -6.79
CA GLN A 159 9.61 9.82 -6.28
C GLN A 159 8.95 10.24 -4.97
N LYS A 160 7.67 9.91 -4.78
CA LYS A 160 6.93 10.21 -3.55
C LYS A 160 7.19 9.22 -2.42
N ILE A 161 7.39 7.95 -2.75
CA ILE A 161 7.55 6.89 -1.76
C ILE A 161 8.98 6.76 -1.24
N GLY A 162 9.98 7.15 -2.03
CA GLY A 162 11.40 7.13 -1.63
C GLY A 162 11.64 7.78 -0.26
N PRO A 163 11.27 9.06 -0.05
CA PRO A 163 11.42 9.73 1.24
C PRO A 163 10.64 9.06 2.38
N PHE A 164 9.45 8.53 2.09
CA PHE A 164 8.62 7.85 3.09
C PHE A 164 9.29 6.54 3.55
N MET A 165 9.77 5.72 2.62
CA MET A 165 10.39 4.42 2.93
C MET A 165 11.74 4.54 3.63
N LEU A 166 12.45 5.67 3.46
CA LEU A 166 13.67 5.96 4.21
C LEU A 166 13.40 6.27 5.69
N GLY A 167 12.26 6.89 6.00
CA GLY A 167 11.83 7.15 7.38
C GLY A 167 11.00 6.02 8.00
N PHE A 168 10.46 5.13 7.17
CA PHE A 168 9.58 4.06 7.59
C PHE A 168 10.38 2.92 8.24
N ASN A 169 10.37 2.92 9.56
CA ASN A 169 11.00 1.88 10.38
C ASN A 169 9.91 0.92 10.87
N VAL A 170 9.88 -0.32 10.37
CA VAL A 170 8.89 -1.35 10.75
C VAL A 170 8.93 -1.73 12.22
N LEU A 171 9.92 -1.23 12.98
CA LEU A 171 10.01 -1.39 14.44
C LEU A 171 8.78 -0.90 15.21
N THR A 172 7.89 -0.10 14.61
CA THR A 172 6.61 0.27 15.24
C THR A 172 5.57 -0.87 15.25
N GLY A 173 5.87 -2.03 14.65
CA GLY A 173 5.03 -3.22 14.67
C GLY A 173 3.76 -3.14 13.82
N ASN A 174 3.52 -2.02 13.13
CA ASN A 174 2.36 -1.87 12.25
C ASN A 174 2.68 -2.37 10.84
N LEU A 175 2.61 -3.70 10.66
CA LEU A 175 2.79 -4.35 9.36
C LEU A 175 1.68 -4.00 8.35
N GLY A 176 0.53 -3.50 8.81
CA GLY A 176 -0.53 -3.00 7.94
C GLY A 176 -0.10 -1.78 7.11
N ALA A 177 0.97 -1.10 7.50
CA ALA A 177 1.50 0.08 6.80
C ALA A 177 2.37 -0.26 5.58
N VAL A 178 2.37 -1.49 5.07
CA VAL A 178 3.01 -1.85 3.79
C VAL A 178 2.06 -1.76 2.60
N VAL A 179 0.74 -1.73 2.85
CA VAL A 179 -0.30 -1.58 1.83
C VAL A 179 -0.74 -0.12 1.79
N PHE A 180 -0.55 0.52 0.64
CA PHE A 180 -0.87 1.92 0.43
C PHE A 180 -1.96 2.06 -0.63
N GLN A 181 -2.70 3.17 -0.56
CA GLN A 181 -3.58 3.60 -1.63
C GLN A 181 -2.94 4.78 -2.35
N GLY A 182 -3.09 4.87 -3.68
CA GLY A 182 -2.52 5.98 -4.45
C GLY A 182 -2.94 7.35 -3.90
N THR A 183 -4.20 7.50 -3.54
CA THR A 183 -4.78 8.75 -3.03
C THR A 183 -4.16 9.21 -1.71
N THR A 184 -3.80 8.30 -0.81
CA THR A 184 -3.16 8.66 0.47
C THR A 184 -1.75 9.23 0.28
N MET A 185 -1.10 8.95 -0.85
CA MET A 185 0.19 9.53 -1.24
C MET A 185 0.03 10.86 -2.02
N GLY A 186 -1.17 11.43 -2.03
CA GLY A 186 -1.48 12.62 -2.81
C GLY A 186 -1.33 12.39 -4.31
N LEU A 187 -1.57 11.17 -4.78
CA LEU A 187 -1.72 10.88 -6.20
C LEU A 187 -3.21 11.05 -6.51
N GLN A 188 -3.52 11.66 -7.65
CA GLN A 188 -4.91 11.85 -8.05
C GLN A 188 -5.60 10.48 -8.25
N LYS A 189 -6.93 10.44 -8.25
CA LYS A 189 -7.64 9.24 -8.73
C LYS A 189 -7.29 9.08 -10.20
N LEU A 190 -6.61 7.99 -10.53
CA LEU A 190 -5.81 7.95 -11.74
C LEU A 190 -6.58 7.46 -12.95
N ILE A 191 -7.53 6.55 -12.76
CA ILE A 191 -8.04 5.76 -13.87
C ILE A 191 -9.55 5.88 -13.89
N ARG A 192 -10.06 6.64 -14.87
CA ARG A 192 -11.44 6.49 -15.35
C ARG A 192 -11.50 5.23 -16.19
N ALA A 193 -11.53 4.08 -15.52
CA ALA A 193 -11.61 2.80 -16.21
C ALA A 193 -12.97 2.62 -16.90
N GLY A 194 -13.98 3.40 -16.48
CA GLY A 194 -15.34 3.37 -17.03
C GLY A 194 -15.72 4.46 -18.04
N GLY A 195 -14.77 5.22 -18.59
CA GLY A 195 -15.03 6.34 -19.51
C GLY A 195 -15.91 7.47 -18.93
N ASP A 196 -16.40 8.38 -19.79
CA ASP A 196 -17.21 9.55 -19.39
C ASP A 196 -18.70 9.24 -19.07
N GLN A 197 -19.15 7.99 -19.29
CA GLN A 197 -20.54 7.59 -19.11
C GLN A 197 -20.80 6.70 -17.90
N GLY A 198 -19.78 6.35 -17.12
CA GLY A 198 -19.93 5.44 -15.99
C GLY A 198 -20.38 4.06 -16.47
N GLU A 199 -19.44 3.25 -16.94
CA GLU A 199 -19.62 1.84 -17.34
C GLU A 199 -20.10 0.88 -16.25
N LEU A 200 -20.64 1.38 -15.13
CA LEU A 200 -21.29 0.51 -14.15
C LEU A 200 -22.53 -0.17 -14.77
N GLY A 201 -22.39 -1.48 -14.95
CA GLY A 201 -23.42 -2.36 -15.53
C GLY A 201 -23.36 -2.52 -17.04
N LYS A 202 -22.26 -2.10 -17.70
CA LYS A 202 -21.98 -2.57 -19.06
C LYS A 202 -21.13 -3.84 -18.98
N PRO A 203 -21.46 -4.87 -19.77
CA PRO A 203 -20.58 -6.02 -19.98
C PRO A 203 -19.19 -5.52 -20.41
N GLY A 204 -18.13 -5.98 -19.75
CA GLY A 204 -16.75 -5.64 -20.08
C GLY A 204 -15.73 -5.93 -18.97
N THR A 205 -14.51 -6.28 -19.40
CA THR A 205 -13.35 -6.51 -18.54
C THR A 205 -12.98 -5.21 -17.82
N ARG A 206 -12.99 -5.24 -16.49
CA ARG A 206 -12.73 -4.08 -15.63
C ARG A 206 -11.97 -4.46 -14.35
N PRO A 207 -11.23 -3.52 -13.75
CA PRO A 207 -10.62 -3.78 -12.45
C PRO A 207 -11.71 -3.85 -11.37
N ILE A 208 -11.53 -4.75 -10.41
CA ILE A 208 -12.37 -4.83 -9.21
C ILE A 208 -11.85 -3.83 -8.19
N GLY A 209 -12.74 -3.01 -7.63
CA GLY A 209 -12.40 -1.94 -6.69
C GLY A 209 -12.69 -0.54 -7.23
N MET A 210 -13.55 -0.43 -8.25
CA MET A 210 -13.98 0.84 -8.79
C MET A 210 -15.02 1.52 -7.90
N GLU A 211 -14.94 2.84 -7.88
CA GLU A 211 -15.93 3.71 -7.28
C GLU A 211 -17.18 3.84 -8.16
N LYS A 212 -18.23 4.46 -7.62
CA LYS A 212 -19.52 4.66 -8.29
C LYS A 212 -19.43 5.34 -9.67
N LEU A 213 -18.36 6.09 -9.96
CA LEU A 213 -18.21 6.79 -11.24
C LEU A 213 -17.19 6.11 -12.18
N GLY A 214 -16.77 4.88 -11.87
CA GLY A 214 -15.76 4.15 -12.64
C GLY A 214 -14.33 4.64 -12.39
N ASP A 215 -14.13 5.48 -11.37
CA ASP A 215 -12.79 5.84 -10.89
C ASP A 215 -12.17 4.65 -10.16
N PHE A 216 -10.92 4.36 -10.43
CA PHE A 216 -10.16 3.34 -9.73
C PHE A 216 -8.97 3.95 -9.00
N THR A 217 -8.84 3.61 -7.71
CA THR A 217 -7.67 3.95 -6.91
C THR A 217 -6.77 2.72 -6.75
N PRO A 218 -5.57 2.70 -7.36
CA PRO A 218 -4.68 1.56 -7.21
C PRO A 218 -4.22 1.43 -5.76
N LYS A 219 -4.21 0.19 -5.29
CA LYS A 219 -3.53 -0.22 -4.05
C LYS A 219 -2.20 -0.84 -4.43
N PHE A 220 -1.21 -0.67 -3.58
CA PHE A 220 0.11 -1.23 -3.85
C PHE A 220 0.84 -1.59 -2.56
N LEU A 221 1.73 -2.57 -2.68
CA LEU A 221 2.70 -2.93 -1.67
C LEU A 221 3.97 -2.12 -1.90
N ALA A 222 4.54 -1.50 -0.87
CA ALA A 222 5.87 -0.92 -0.95
C ALA A 222 6.83 -1.66 -0.03
N LEU A 223 7.85 -2.25 -0.63
CA LEU A 223 8.79 -3.13 0.00
C LEU A 223 10.18 -2.55 -0.13
N ASN A 224 10.95 -2.52 0.96
CA ASN A 224 12.36 -2.16 0.94
C ASN A 224 13.16 -3.18 1.76
N THR A 225 14.44 -3.31 1.45
CA THR A 225 15.25 -4.38 2.04
C THR A 225 15.33 -4.38 3.57
N PRO A 226 15.36 -3.25 4.31
CA PRO A 226 15.36 -3.27 5.76
C PRO A 226 14.12 -3.92 6.39
N ASN A 227 12.98 -3.88 5.69
CA ASN A 227 11.71 -4.37 6.21
C ASN A 227 11.34 -5.77 5.70
N LEU A 228 11.98 -6.24 4.63
CA LEU A 228 11.67 -7.53 4.01
C LEU A 228 11.87 -8.71 4.95
N GLY A 229 12.92 -8.70 5.79
CA GLY A 229 13.14 -9.74 6.78
C GLY A 229 11.98 -9.85 7.76
N THR A 230 11.46 -8.72 8.26
CA THR A 230 10.31 -8.72 9.17
C THR A 230 9.03 -9.14 8.46
N ILE A 231 8.76 -8.59 7.27
CA ILE A 231 7.55 -8.91 6.49
C ILE A 231 7.51 -10.41 6.17
N ALA A 232 8.59 -10.96 5.61
CA ALA A 232 8.68 -12.36 5.22
C ALA A 232 8.54 -13.34 6.39
N ASN A 233 8.86 -12.91 7.61
CA ASN A 233 8.73 -13.73 8.83
C ASN A 233 7.47 -13.43 9.66
N SER A 234 6.68 -12.45 9.26
CA SER A 234 5.44 -12.09 9.95
C SER A 234 4.26 -12.93 9.49
N ASN A 235 3.28 -13.16 10.36
CA ASN A 235 2.01 -13.78 9.99
C ASN A 235 0.88 -12.78 10.25
N MET A 236 0.22 -12.32 9.18
CA MET A 236 -0.88 -11.35 9.22
C MET A 236 -2.27 -12.02 9.17
N GLY A 237 -2.35 -13.29 9.56
CA GLY A 237 -3.59 -14.08 9.58
C GLY A 237 -3.77 -15.00 8.37
N PHE A 238 -2.98 -14.80 7.31
CA PHE A 238 -3.06 -15.56 6.06
C PHE A 238 -1.86 -16.50 5.84
N GLY A 239 -0.96 -16.61 6.83
CA GLY A 239 0.27 -17.38 6.74
C GLY A 239 1.52 -16.50 6.82
N GLN A 240 2.67 -17.14 7.00
CA GLN A 240 3.96 -16.46 7.11
C GLN A 240 4.33 -15.77 5.77
N GLY A 241 4.63 -14.48 5.84
CA GLY A 241 4.96 -13.63 4.70
C GLY A 241 3.77 -13.27 3.80
N VAL A 242 2.54 -13.65 4.17
CA VAL A 242 1.35 -13.43 3.32
C VAL A 242 0.68 -12.10 3.68
N ILE A 243 0.63 -11.20 2.70
CA ILE A 243 -0.03 -9.91 2.75
C ILE A 243 -1.36 -10.00 1.98
N ALA A 244 -2.43 -9.51 2.59
CA ALA A 244 -3.75 -9.39 1.98
C ALA A 244 -3.94 -7.99 1.39
N VAL A 245 -4.35 -7.92 0.11
CA VAL A 245 -4.77 -6.68 -0.55
C VAL A 245 -6.25 -6.80 -0.89
N ASN A 246 -7.08 -6.15 -0.07
CA ASN A 246 -8.53 -6.15 -0.23
C ASN A 246 -8.97 -5.10 -1.25
N TYR A 247 -9.94 -5.43 -2.10
CA TYR A 247 -10.70 -4.55 -2.96
C TYR A 247 -12.18 -4.73 -2.63
N ASP A 248 -12.79 -3.71 -2.04
CA ASP A 248 -14.20 -3.70 -1.63
C ASP A 248 -14.89 -2.52 -2.32
N GLU A 249 -15.64 -2.83 -3.37
CA GLU A 249 -16.36 -1.83 -4.16
C GLU A 249 -17.48 -1.15 -3.37
N ALA A 250 -18.13 -1.86 -2.43
CA ALA A 250 -19.14 -1.28 -1.56
C ALA A 250 -18.54 -0.25 -0.61
N ALA A 251 -17.36 -0.53 -0.05
CA ALA A 251 -16.64 0.39 0.83
C ALA A 251 -16.23 1.70 0.14
N VAL A 252 -16.08 1.69 -1.19
CA VAL A 252 -15.79 2.89 -2.00
C VAL A 252 -17.04 3.47 -2.68
N GLY A 253 -18.23 3.09 -2.20
CA GLY A 253 -19.51 3.68 -2.60
C GLY A 253 -20.10 3.10 -3.88
N ASN A 254 -19.49 2.09 -4.47
CA ASN A 254 -20.08 1.34 -5.57
C ASN A 254 -20.96 0.21 -5.02
N LEU A 255 -22.26 0.45 -4.92
CA LEU A 255 -23.25 -0.52 -4.44
C LEU A 255 -23.88 -1.34 -5.57
N ARG A 256 -23.55 -1.05 -6.83
CA ARG A 256 -24.11 -1.71 -8.01
C ARG A 256 -23.00 -2.54 -8.65
N ASP A 257 -23.30 -3.78 -9.01
CA ASP A 257 -22.37 -4.64 -9.76
C ASP A 257 -21.00 -4.83 -9.07
N HIS A 258 -21.03 -4.91 -7.74
CA HIS A 258 -19.85 -4.70 -6.91
C HIS A 258 -19.19 -5.99 -6.45
N GLY A 259 -17.89 -6.13 -6.72
CA GLY A 259 -17.04 -7.20 -6.24
C GLY A 259 -16.35 -6.86 -4.93
N ASN A 260 -16.15 -7.88 -4.08
CA ASN A 260 -15.33 -7.82 -2.89
C ASN A 260 -14.35 -8.99 -2.88
N TYR A 261 -13.10 -8.68 -3.20
CA TYR A 261 -12.02 -9.65 -3.36
C TYR A 261 -10.83 -9.29 -2.49
N THR A 262 -10.18 -10.30 -1.93
CA THR A 262 -8.88 -10.14 -1.27
C THR A 262 -7.84 -10.95 -1.99
N ILE A 263 -6.82 -10.26 -2.52
CA ILE A 263 -5.67 -10.87 -3.20
C ILE A 263 -4.62 -11.22 -2.15
N LEU A 264 -4.13 -12.46 -2.14
CA LEU A 264 -3.12 -12.93 -1.20
C LEU A 264 -1.76 -13.03 -1.89
N ILE A 265 -0.77 -12.32 -1.35
CA ILE A 265 0.57 -12.23 -1.92
C ILE A 265 1.58 -12.63 -0.87
N LYS A 266 2.42 -13.61 -1.19
CA LYS A 266 3.50 -14.04 -0.32
C LYS A 266 4.80 -13.35 -0.69
N VAL A 267 5.46 -12.81 0.31
CA VAL A 267 6.81 -12.25 0.23
C VAL A 267 7.78 -13.19 0.90
N GLU A 268 8.77 -13.66 0.15
CA GLU A 268 9.91 -14.40 0.68
C GLU A 268 11.19 -13.59 0.45
N PHE A 269 12.10 -13.58 1.43
CA PHE A 269 13.34 -12.84 1.34
C PHE A 269 14.54 -13.71 1.71
N PHE A 270 15.51 -13.75 0.81
CA PHE A 270 16.75 -14.51 0.90
C PHE A 270 17.89 -13.49 0.99
N PRO A 271 18.30 -13.10 2.21
CA PRO A 271 19.33 -12.08 2.34
C PRO A 271 20.64 -12.56 1.73
N SER A 272 21.35 -11.66 1.05
CA SER A 272 22.71 -11.92 0.62
C SER A 272 23.55 -12.23 1.87
N PRO A 273 24.47 -13.20 1.80
CA PRO A 273 25.47 -13.35 2.85
C PRO A 273 26.09 -11.99 3.10
N ALA A 274 26.19 -11.57 4.37
CA ALA A 274 26.93 -10.37 4.70
C ALA A 274 28.30 -10.50 4.03
N ALA A 275 28.66 -9.54 3.18
CA ALA A 275 29.97 -9.55 2.55
C ALA A 275 30.97 -9.61 3.71
N ASN A 276 31.67 -10.74 3.84
CA ASN A 276 32.73 -10.83 4.82
C ASN A 276 33.66 -9.66 4.50
N PRO A 277 33.90 -8.74 5.47
CA PRO A 277 34.79 -7.63 5.21
C PRO A 277 36.07 -8.21 4.64
N ALA A 278 36.52 -7.68 3.50
CA ALA A 278 37.75 -8.14 2.89
C ALA A 278 38.80 -8.23 4.00
N PRO A 279 39.54 -9.35 4.12
CA PRO A 279 40.54 -9.48 5.15
C PRO A 279 41.37 -8.20 5.17
N PRO A 280 41.63 -7.60 6.35
CA PRO A 280 42.41 -6.39 6.41
C PRO A 280 43.69 -6.62 5.59
N PRO A 281 44.10 -5.64 4.75
CA PRO A 281 45.31 -5.80 3.96
C PRO A 281 46.45 -6.25 4.88
N PRO A 282 47.29 -7.21 4.44
CA PRO A 282 48.38 -7.72 5.28
C PRO A 282 49.13 -6.55 5.90
N ALA A 283 49.32 -6.57 7.23
CA ALA A 283 50.07 -5.53 7.91
C ALA A 283 51.40 -5.31 7.18
N PRO A 284 51.81 -4.06 6.92
CA PRO A 284 53.07 -3.78 6.25
C PRO A 284 54.18 -4.57 6.95
N ARG A 285 54.87 -5.44 6.21
CA ARG A 285 56.00 -6.17 6.75
C ARG A 285 57.04 -5.12 7.14
N ASN A 286 57.33 -4.99 8.43
CA ASN A 286 58.31 -4.03 8.97
C ASN A 286 59.57 -4.02 8.09
N GLY A 287 59.80 -2.92 7.36
CA GLY A 287 61.03 -2.68 6.61
C GLY A 287 60.91 -2.38 5.12
N SER A 288 59.76 -2.61 4.45
CA SER A 288 59.59 -2.21 3.05
C SER A 288 58.72 -0.97 2.94
N THR A 289 59.34 0.19 2.72
CA THR A 289 58.63 1.36 2.19
C THR A 289 57.90 0.95 0.91
N PRO A 290 56.58 1.20 0.77
CA PRO A 290 55.88 0.93 -0.47
C PRO A 290 56.63 1.62 -1.62
N PRO A 291 56.93 0.92 -2.72
CA PRO A 291 57.49 1.58 -3.89
C PRO A 291 56.53 2.72 -4.30
N PRO A 292 57.06 3.89 -4.69
CA PRO A 292 56.23 4.98 -5.16
C PRO A 292 55.30 4.47 -6.26
N PRO A 293 54.03 4.92 -6.29
CA PRO A 293 53.08 4.48 -7.30
C PRO A 293 53.70 4.68 -8.70
N PRO A 294 53.63 3.68 -9.59
CA PRO A 294 54.19 3.80 -10.92
C PRO A 294 53.60 5.03 -11.62
N PRO A 295 54.40 5.77 -12.40
CA PRO A 295 53.90 6.86 -13.22
C PRO A 295 52.69 6.38 -14.03
N PRO A 296 51.64 7.20 -14.19
CA PRO A 296 50.52 6.85 -15.06
C PRO A 296 51.05 6.40 -16.42
N ALA A 297 50.74 5.16 -16.80
CA ALA A 297 51.16 4.64 -18.10
C ALA A 297 50.69 5.61 -19.19
N PRO A 298 51.53 5.94 -20.19
CA PRO A 298 51.12 6.76 -21.31
C PRO A 298 49.89 6.12 -21.95
N ARG A 299 48.77 6.84 -21.93
CA ARG A 299 47.50 6.40 -22.50
C ARG A 299 47.63 6.44 -24.03
N ASN A 300 48.29 5.44 -24.61
CA ASN A 300 48.41 5.29 -26.05
C ASN A 300 47.03 4.96 -26.65
N GLY A 301 46.50 5.86 -27.48
CA GLY A 301 45.65 5.48 -28.60
C GLY A 301 44.13 5.62 -28.48
N TYR A 302 43.58 6.31 -27.47
CA TYR A 302 42.14 6.62 -27.47
C TYR A 302 41.88 8.02 -28.03
N THR A 303 41.63 8.12 -29.34
CA THR A 303 40.88 9.23 -29.92
C THR A 303 39.40 8.99 -29.63
N PRO A 304 38.71 9.90 -28.92
CA PRO A 304 37.26 9.81 -28.77
C PRO A 304 36.60 9.84 -30.16
N PRO A 305 35.59 9.00 -30.44
CA PRO A 305 34.82 9.15 -31.67
C PRO A 305 34.19 10.56 -31.71
N PRO A 306 34.13 11.19 -32.90
CA PRO A 306 33.52 12.51 -33.03
C PRO A 306 32.06 12.44 -32.57
N PRO A 307 31.58 13.47 -31.85
CA PRO A 307 30.20 13.52 -31.41
C PRO A 307 29.26 13.46 -32.63
N PRO A 308 28.10 12.79 -32.51
CA PRO A 308 27.10 12.78 -33.57
C PRO A 308 26.62 14.22 -33.87
N PRO A 309 26.31 14.53 -35.14
CA PRO A 309 25.90 15.86 -35.54
C PRO A 309 24.61 16.27 -34.81
N VAL A 310 24.70 17.38 -34.09
CA VAL A 310 23.56 18.04 -33.44
C VAL A 310 22.74 18.73 -34.54
N THR A 311 21.68 18.09 -35.01
CA THR A 311 20.64 18.74 -35.81
C THR A 311 19.71 19.52 -34.88
N GLY A 312 20.14 20.71 -34.49
CA GLY A 312 19.33 21.66 -33.76
C GLY A 312 18.36 22.39 -34.70
N ASN A 313 17.07 22.20 -34.49
CA ASN A 313 16.03 23.15 -34.93
C ASN A 313 15.17 23.48 -33.71
N ASN A 314 15.56 24.52 -32.97
CA ASN A 314 14.80 25.06 -31.85
C ASN A 314 14.73 26.59 -31.96
N ASN A 315 13.72 27.07 -32.68
CA ASN A 315 13.20 28.43 -32.54
C ASN A 315 11.82 28.34 -31.88
N ALA A 316 11.75 28.59 -30.58
CA ALA A 316 10.51 28.95 -29.90
C ALA A 316 10.83 29.68 -28.59
N ALA A 317 11.14 30.98 -28.70
CA ALA A 317 11.21 31.88 -27.56
C ALA A 317 9.78 32.22 -27.11
N GLY A 318 9.32 31.57 -26.04
CA GLY A 318 8.09 31.89 -25.33
C GLY A 318 8.39 32.51 -23.97
N ASN A 319 7.99 33.78 -23.78
CA ASN A 319 8.09 34.54 -22.53
C ASN A 319 7.27 33.89 -21.40
N TYR A 320 7.92 33.44 -20.32
CA TYR A 320 7.23 33.07 -19.08
C TYR A 320 7.41 34.16 -18.02
N ARG A 321 6.30 34.82 -17.68
CA ARG A 321 6.19 35.72 -16.53
C ARG A 321 6.29 34.91 -15.23
N LYS A 322 7.07 35.42 -14.29
CA LYS A 322 7.26 34.89 -12.94
C LYS A 322 5.96 35.00 -12.13
N ALA A 323 5.16 33.94 -12.13
CA ALA A 323 4.00 33.81 -11.25
C ALA A 323 4.46 33.56 -9.81
N SER A 324 3.92 34.35 -8.88
CA SER A 324 4.09 34.16 -7.44
C SER A 324 3.59 32.77 -7.03
N ARG A 325 4.45 32.04 -6.31
CA ARG A 325 4.23 30.67 -5.83
C ARG A 325 2.98 30.60 -4.95
N PRO A 326 1.97 29.78 -5.28
CA PRO A 326 0.85 29.50 -4.37
C PRO A 326 1.40 28.79 -3.13
N GLU A 327 0.96 29.22 -1.95
CA GLU A 327 1.22 28.50 -0.71
C GLU A 327 0.64 27.08 -0.83
N ILE A 328 1.50 26.08 -0.57
CA ILE A 328 1.12 24.68 -0.59
C ILE A 328 0.33 24.42 0.68
N ASN A 329 -0.99 24.31 0.56
CA ASN A 329 -1.87 23.83 1.61
C ASN A 329 -1.47 22.37 1.91
N THR A 330 -0.76 22.14 3.02
CA THR A 330 -0.24 20.82 3.40
C THR A 330 -1.41 19.93 3.81
N GLY A 331 -1.73 18.97 2.94
CA GLY A 331 -2.93 18.16 2.99
C GLY A 331 -3.25 17.59 4.37
N ASN A 332 -4.50 17.81 4.79
CA ASN A 332 -5.30 17.21 5.85
C ASN A 332 -4.65 16.05 6.64
N SER A 333 -3.62 16.35 7.42
CA SER A 333 -3.23 15.48 8.52
C SER A 333 -4.40 15.40 9.51
N ILE A 334 -4.78 14.20 9.95
CA ILE A 334 -5.77 14.05 11.03
C ILE A 334 -5.22 14.59 12.36
N ALA A 335 -3.89 14.71 12.49
CA ALA A 335 -3.25 15.26 13.68
C ALA A 335 -3.69 16.70 13.93
N GLY A 336 -3.96 17.03 15.19
CA GLY A 336 -4.48 18.31 15.63
C GLY A 336 -5.46 18.15 16.79
N LYS A 337 -6.01 19.29 17.21
CA LYS A 337 -7.02 19.35 18.25
C LYS A 337 -8.41 19.19 17.63
N TRP A 338 -9.20 18.27 18.16
CA TRP A 338 -10.57 17.99 17.77
C TRP A 338 -11.47 18.26 18.96
N THR A 339 -12.56 18.99 18.76
CA THR A 339 -13.47 19.37 19.85
C THR A 339 -14.91 19.16 19.43
N GLY A 340 -15.74 18.65 20.33
CA GLY A 340 -17.17 18.49 20.13
C GLY A 340 -17.83 17.85 21.34
N THR A 341 -18.74 16.91 21.13
CA THR A 341 -19.56 16.34 22.19
C THR A 341 -19.63 14.82 22.12
N TYR A 342 -19.96 14.20 23.26
CA TYR A 342 -20.33 12.80 23.37
C TYR A 342 -21.60 12.63 24.19
N GLY A 343 -22.26 11.49 23.99
CA GLY A 343 -23.42 11.06 24.78
C GLY A 343 -23.38 9.56 25.06
N ASN A 344 -24.45 9.06 25.69
CA ASN A 344 -24.64 7.64 25.98
C ASN A 344 -25.59 6.99 24.96
N GLY A 345 -25.39 5.70 24.68
CA GLY A 345 -26.24 4.94 23.77
C GLY A 345 -26.26 5.53 22.35
N ALA A 346 -27.43 5.90 21.83
CA ALA A 346 -27.54 6.48 20.49
C ALA A 346 -27.24 8.00 20.45
N GLY A 347 -27.09 8.67 21.60
CA GLY A 347 -26.87 10.11 21.68
C GLY A 347 -25.39 10.50 21.55
N ASN A 348 -25.14 11.69 21.00
CA ASN A 348 -23.82 12.31 20.84
C ASN A 348 -23.68 13.64 21.62
N THR A 349 -24.60 13.95 22.53
CA THR A 349 -24.68 15.19 23.35
C THR A 349 -25.15 14.83 24.77
N PRO A 350 -24.95 15.71 25.78
CA PRO A 350 -24.39 17.07 25.73
C PRO A 350 -22.95 17.22 26.24
N ASN A 351 -22.27 16.12 26.57
CA ASN A 351 -21.02 16.20 27.32
C ASN A 351 -19.87 16.65 26.42
N PHE A 352 -19.00 17.53 26.93
CA PHE A 352 -17.80 17.99 26.22
C PHE A 352 -16.86 16.83 25.90
N TYR A 353 -16.27 16.86 24.70
CA TYR A 353 -15.30 15.88 24.25
C TYR A 353 -14.19 16.54 23.44
N CYS A 354 -12.92 16.27 23.76
CA CYS A 354 -11.79 16.85 23.04
C CYS A 354 -10.60 15.90 22.92
N PHE A 355 -10.20 15.60 21.69
CA PHE A 355 -8.96 14.87 21.41
C PHE A 355 -7.84 15.79 20.96
N GLN A 356 -6.63 15.48 21.39
CA GLN A 356 -5.39 15.94 20.78
C GLN A 356 -4.75 14.72 20.09
N LEU A 357 -4.76 14.72 18.76
CA LEU A 357 -4.17 13.65 17.93
C LEU A 357 -2.77 14.10 17.48
N ASN A 358 -1.74 13.33 17.81
CA ASN A 358 -0.36 13.66 17.47
C ASN A 358 0.12 12.90 16.23
N THR A 359 1.05 13.48 15.48
CA THR A 359 1.56 12.91 14.22
C THR A 359 2.26 11.55 14.38
N ASN A 360 2.65 11.18 15.61
CA ASN A 360 3.27 9.89 15.93
C ASN A 360 2.26 8.77 16.27
N GLY A 361 0.95 9.01 16.11
CA GLY A 361 -0.09 8.02 16.44
C GLY A 361 -0.50 8.00 17.92
N SER A 362 0.06 8.86 18.76
CA SER A 362 -0.44 9.03 20.15
C SER A 362 -1.65 9.97 20.20
N MET A 363 -2.55 9.75 21.15
CA MET A 363 -3.69 10.64 21.42
C MET A 363 -3.81 10.99 22.90
N GLN A 364 -4.41 12.15 23.16
CA GLN A 364 -4.80 12.58 24.51
C GLN A 364 -6.27 12.96 24.50
N LEU A 365 -6.96 12.69 25.61
CA LEU A 365 -8.28 13.24 25.90
C LEU A 365 -8.09 14.44 26.83
N LEU A 366 -8.68 15.57 26.47
CA LEU A 366 -8.56 16.83 27.20
C LEU A 366 -9.86 17.20 27.90
N ASP A 367 -9.77 17.82 29.08
CA ASP A 367 -10.89 18.48 29.74
C ASP A 367 -11.20 19.86 29.07
N PRO A 368 -12.28 20.55 29.47
CA PRO A 368 -12.62 21.88 28.92
C PRO A 368 -11.54 22.96 29.12
N ASN A 369 -10.64 22.79 30.10
CA ASN A 369 -9.53 23.70 30.38
C ASN A 369 -8.28 23.33 29.56
N GLY A 370 -8.32 22.24 28.80
CA GLY A 370 -7.20 21.75 27.99
C GLY A 370 -6.23 20.84 28.75
N ASN A 371 -6.54 20.42 29.98
CA ASN A 371 -5.70 19.49 30.74
C ASN A 371 -5.90 18.06 30.23
N THR A 372 -4.82 17.29 30.13
CA THR A 372 -4.88 15.87 29.77
C THR A 372 -5.48 15.03 30.89
N ILE A 373 -6.61 14.38 30.62
CA ILE A 373 -7.33 13.49 31.56
C ILE A 373 -7.23 12.01 31.19
N ALA A 374 -6.87 11.70 29.94
CA ALA A 374 -6.53 10.36 29.49
C ALA A 374 -5.50 10.41 28.36
N SER A 375 -4.77 9.32 28.15
CA SER A 375 -3.80 9.18 27.06
C SER A 375 -3.89 7.81 26.41
N GLY A 376 -3.45 7.71 25.16
CA GLY A 376 -3.55 6.50 24.39
C GLY A 376 -2.92 6.58 23.01
N ASN A 377 -3.32 5.68 22.13
CA ASN A 377 -2.86 5.61 20.74
C ASN A 377 -4.04 5.50 19.79
N TYR A 378 -3.82 5.95 18.56
CA TYR A 378 -4.80 5.89 17.49
C TYR A 378 -4.16 5.47 16.17
N THR A 379 -4.99 4.97 15.27
CA THR A 379 -4.68 4.80 13.85
C THR A 379 -5.73 5.55 13.03
N PHE A 380 -5.33 6.06 11.87
CA PHE A 380 -6.22 6.71 10.94
C PHE A 380 -5.94 6.24 9.52
N VAL A 381 -6.86 5.47 8.97
CA VAL A 381 -6.72 4.82 7.66
C VAL A 381 -8.07 4.90 6.96
N ASN A 382 -8.11 5.26 5.68
CA ASN A 382 -9.35 5.33 4.88
C ASN A 382 -10.45 6.19 5.51
N ASN A 383 -10.10 7.39 5.98
CA ASN A 383 -11.00 8.28 6.74
C ASN A 383 -11.58 7.67 8.02
N GLN A 384 -11.09 6.51 8.46
CA GLN A 384 -11.54 5.86 9.67
C GLN A 384 -10.50 6.06 10.78
N LEU A 385 -10.91 6.73 11.86
CA LEU A 385 -10.18 6.80 13.10
C LEU A 385 -10.53 5.57 13.95
N THR A 386 -9.51 4.89 14.48
CA THR A 386 -9.68 3.94 15.58
C THR A 386 -8.65 4.24 16.65
N GLY A 387 -8.98 4.06 17.92
CA GLY A 387 -8.03 4.32 18.98
C GLY A 387 -8.48 3.79 20.34
N HIS A 388 -7.54 3.77 21.27
CA HIS A 388 -7.76 3.40 22.66
C HIS A 388 -7.11 4.43 23.56
N TYR A 389 -7.76 4.78 24.67
CA TYR A 389 -7.20 5.66 25.69
C TYR A 389 -7.56 5.19 27.10
N THR A 390 -6.70 5.50 28.05
CA THR A 390 -6.85 5.10 29.46
C THR A 390 -6.86 6.34 30.34
N TYR A 391 -7.88 6.46 31.18
CA TYR A 391 -7.95 7.53 32.18
C TYR A 391 -6.95 7.29 33.31
N ASN A 392 -6.42 8.38 33.88
CA ASN A 392 -5.52 8.28 35.03
C ASN A 392 -6.26 7.65 36.22
N GLY A 393 -5.89 6.42 36.58
CA GLY A 393 -6.49 5.69 37.70
C GLY A 393 -7.87 5.06 37.42
N SER A 394 -8.27 4.94 36.16
CA SER A 394 -9.56 4.36 35.76
C SER A 394 -9.41 3.47 34.51
N GLY A 395 -10.52 3.05 33.91
CA GLY A 395 -10.58 2.08 32.81
C GLY A 395 -10.04 2.60 31.47
N THR A 396 -9.74 1.64 30.59
CA THR A 396 -9.45 1.85 29.16
C THR A 396 -10.74 1.88 28.35
N PHE A 397 -10.78 2.74 27.34
CA PHE A 397 -11.90 2.88 26.41
C PHE A 397 -11.40 2.85 24.97
N SER A 398 -12.22 2.33 24.06
CA SER A 398 -11.98 2.35 22.62
C SER A 398 -12.89 3.35 21.92
N VAL A 399 -12.41 3.89 20.80
CA VAL A 399 -13.19 4.74 19.90
C VAL A 399 -13.04 4.31 18.45
N SER A 400 -14.09 4.52 17.67
CA SER A 400 -14.03 4.49 16.21
C SER A 400 -14.84 5.64 15.63
N ALA A 401 -14.34 6.29 14.58
CA ALA A 401 -15.05 7.35 13.87
C ALA A 401 -14.73 7.36 12.39
N ILE A 402 -15.61 7.99 11.61
CA ILE A 402 -15.41 8.29 10.20
C ILE A 402 -15.30 9.82 10.05
N LEU A 403 -14.27 10.26 9.34
CA LEU A 403 -14.11 11.64 8.89
C LEU A 403 -14.95 11.83 7.63
N ASP A 404 -16.00 12.62 7.75
CA ASP A 404 -16.87 12.92 6.62
C ASP A 404 -16.31 14.04 5.72
N ALA A 405 -17.00 14.27 4.60
CA ALA A 405 -16.62 15.29 3.62
C ALA A 405 -16.70 16.74 4.17
N THR A 406 -17.35 16.97 5.31
CA THR A 406 -17.45 18.28 5.96
C THR A 406 -16.28 18.56 6.90
N GLY A 407 -15.38 17.59 7.09
CA GLY A 407 -14.28 17.70 8.06
C GLY A 407 -14.72 17.40 9.48
N THR A 408 -15.82 16.66 9.66
CA THR A 408 -16.36 16.27 10.96
C THR A 408 -16.08 14.79 11.22
N LEU A 409 -15.60 14.46 12.43
CA LEU A 409 -15.50 13.09 12.90
C LEU A 409 -16.80 12.69 13.57
N ASN A 410 -17.44 11.63 13.06
CA ASN A 410 -18.62 11.01 13.65
C ASN A 410 -18.29 9.60 14.12
N GLY A 411 -18.45 9.31 15.41
CA GLY A 411 -17.95 8.08 15.99
C GLY A 411 -18.77 7.47 17.11
N THR A 412 -18.29 6.32 17.56
CA THR A 412 -18.76 5.56 18.72
C THR A 412 -17.62 5.37 19.71
N TRP A 413 -18.00 5.12 20.97
CA TRP A 413 -17.07 4.76 22.03
C TRP A 413 -17.61 3.58 22.87
N GLY A 414 -16.71 2.85 23.52
CA GLY A 414 -17.06 1.75 24.43
C GLY A 414 -15.92 1.40 25.38
N SER A 415 -16.21 0.57 26.38
CA SER A 415 -15.25 0.15 27.42
C SER A 415 -14.32 -0.97 26.95
N GLY A 416 -13.09 -0.97 27.45
CA GLY A 416 -12.10 -1.99 27.14
C GLY A 416 -11.66 -1.93 25.69
N SER A 417 -11.79 -3.05 24.97
CA SER A 417 -11.55 -3.14 23.53
C SER A 417 -12.79 -2.86 22.68
N ASN A 418 -13.99 -2.80 23.27
CA ASN A 418 -15.24 -2.62 22.53
C ASN A 418 -15.40 -1.16 22.06
N VAL A 419 -15.61 -0.94 20.77
CA VAL A 419 -15.89 0.39 20.19
C VAL A 419 -17.38 0.74 20.19
N GLN A 420 -18.24 -0.16 20.67
CA GLN A 420 -19.70 -0.02 20.70
C GLN A 420 -20.24 -0.10 22.14
N GLY A 421 -21.49 0.34 22.33
CA GLY A 421 -22.23 0.21 23.58
C GLY A 421 -22.04 1.32 24.61
N GLY A 422 -20.98 2.13 24.52
CA GLY A 422 -20.78 3.30 25.39
C GLY A 422 -21.62 4.49 24.92
N GLY A 423 -21.46 4.87 23.66
CA GLY A 423 -22.30 5.91 23.06
C GLY A 423 -21.78 6.43 21.72
N LYS A 424 -22.30 7.57 21.27
CA LYS A 424 -21.82 8.29 20.09
C LYS A 424 -21.09 9.58 20.45
N TRP A 425 -20.26 10.06 19.54
CA TRP A 425 -19.58 11.34 19.65
C TRP A 425 -19.41 12.00 18.28
N ILE A 426 -19.27 13.34 18.30
CA ILE A 426 -19.06 14.16 17.11
C ILE A 426 -18.01 15.23 17.43
N MET A 427 -17.04 15.47 16.54
CA MET A 427 -16.03 16.50 16.71
C MET A 427 -15.64 17.19 15.40
N THR A 428 -15.28 18.46 15.50
CA THR A 428 -14.66 19.24 14.43
C THR A 428 -13.23 19.61 14.80
N LYS A 429 -12.35 19.73 13.80
CA LYS A 429 -10.97 20.18 14.00
C LYS A 429 -10.95 21.67 14.40
N LYS A 430 -10.09 22.03 15.35
CA LYS A 430 -9.88 23.41 15.82
C LYS A 430 -8.66 24.05 15.20
#